data_AF-A0A8J7F8P9-F1
#
_entry.id   AF-A0A8J7F8P9-F1
#
_cell.length_a   1.000
_cell.length_b   1.000
_cell.length_c   1.000
_cell.angle_alpha   90.00
_cell.angle_beta   90.00
_cell.angle_gamma   90.00
#
_symmetry.space_group_name_H-M   'P 1'
#
loop_
_entity.id
_entity.type
_entity.pdbx_description
1 polymer ?
#
loop_
_entity_poly.entity_id
_entity_poly.type
_entity_poly.pdbx_seq_one_letter_code
_entity_poly.pdbx_strand_id
1 'polypeptide(L)'
;MSNNAYTTGENLLELQENITAHLTQGYDLIDVAYGDGTWVGVYQDIPNNSGYIAAASIDQLTQTVQEQWTQGGYRLVDVEYGDGIWFGTFQEDFGANTYSKSTSLTELTEDISELWNKGYDLVDVEYGDGIWFGVFRDVPGTGDYVTATTISEFQEKIQQQWNQGYDLVDVEYGDGIWFGVFQKDSTITSGYNTTSSFDELTQGINQRWGEGYELVDVEYGDGIWFGTVEKTVEIDTSSFDDFFNVFTEGQLSLDVSRAAII
;
A
#
# COMPACT_ATOMS: atom_id res chain seq x y z
N MET A 1 -11.23 -1.84 -18.40
CA MET A 1 -10.00 -2.63 -18.66
C MET A 1 -9.22 -2.55 -17.37
N SER A 2 -8.55 -3.62 -16.94
CA SER A 2 -7.78 -3.57 -15.69
C SER A 2 -6.74 -2.46 -15.81
N ASN A 3 -6.69 -1.56 -14.82
CA ASN A 3 -5.75 -0.45 -14.81
C ASN A 3 -4.37 -0.89 -14.31
N ASN A 4 -4.18 -2.16 -13.94
CA ASN A 4 -2.91 -2.64 -13.37
C ASN A 4 -2.06 -3.41 -14.36
N ALA A 5 -0.75 -3.32 -14.15
CA ALA A 5 0.27 -4.11 -14.80
C ALA A 5 1.31 -4.55 -13.76
N TYR A 6 2.11 -5.56 -14.12
CA TYR A 6 3.32 -5.89 -13.38
C TYR A 6 4.44 -6.21 -14.36
N THR A 7 5.68 -6.09 -13.90
CA THR A 7 6.87 -6.54 -14.62
C THR A 7 7.76 -7.33 -13.69
N THR A 8 8.68 -8.10 -14.26
CA THR A 8 9.80 -8.69 -13.52
C THR A 8 11.14 -8.21 -14.05
N GLY A 9 12.20 -8.40 -13.28
CA GLY A 9 13.58 -8.28 -13.75
C GLY A 9 14.49 -9.24 -12.97
N GLU A 10 15.39 -9.94 -13.67
CA GLU A 10 16.37 -10.85 -13.03
C GLU A 10 17.46 -10.07 -12.26
N ASN A 11 17.50 -8.75 -12.43
CA ASN A 11 18.41 -7.85 -11.75
C ASN A 11 17.83 -6.43 -11.74
N LEU A 12 18.39 -5.57 -10.90
CA LEU A 12 17.93 -4.18 -10.74
C LEU A 12 17.95 -3.38 -12.06
N LEU A 13 18.94 -3.61 -12.95
CA LEU A 13 19.01 -2.87 -14.21
C LEU A 13 17.82 -3.20 -15.11
N GLU A 14 17.48 -4.47 -15.23
CA GLU A 14 16.31 -4.91 -16.00
C GLU A 14 15.00 -4.36 -15.40
N LEU A 15 14.86 -4.39 -14.07
CA LEU A 15 13.72 -3.76 -13.39
C LEU A 15 13.62 -2.27 -13.75
N GLN A 16 14.73 -1.52 -13.65
CA GLN A 16 14.76 -0.09 -13.93
C GLN A 16 14.42 0.25 -15.40
N GLU A 17 14.85 -0.58 -16.35
CA GLU A 17 14.46 -0.47 -17.76
C GLU A 17 12.95 -0.67 -17.93
N ASN A 18 12.39 -1.68 -17.25
CA ASN A 18 10.96 -1.97 -17.29
C ASN A 18 10.11 -0.88 -16.62
N ILE A 19 10.54 -0.34 -15.48
CA ILE A 19 9.89 0.80 -14.82
C ILE A 19 9.86 1.99 -15.78
N THR A 20 11.01 2.34 -16.37
CA THR A 20 11.10 3.46 -17.31
C THR A 20 10.14 3.31 -18.50
N ALA A 21 9.98 2.08 -19.01
CA ALA A 21 9.06 1.79 -20.10
C ALA A 21 7.59 1.97 -19.70
N HIS A 22 7.20 1.61 -18.47
CA HIS A 22 5.82 1.77 -17.96
C HIS A 22 5.50 3.22 -17.62
N LEU A 23 6.41 3.94 -16.95
CA LEU A 23 6.25 5.37 -16.67
C LEU A 23 6.07 6.17 -17.98
N THR A 24 6.79 5.81 -19.05
CA THR A 24 6.63 6.44 -20.37
C THR A 24 5.27 6.17 -21.02
N GLN A 25 4.62 5.07 -20.65
CA GLN A 25 3.27 4.71 -21.10
C GLN A 25 2.16 5.37 -20.26
N GLY A 26 2.52 6.09 -19.20
CA GLY A 26 1.58 6.76 -18.30
C GLY A 26 1.09 5.90 -17.14
N TYR A 27 1.70 4.73 -16.91
CA TYR A 27 1.48 3.97 -15.69
C TYR A 27 2.29 4.55 -14.54
N ASP A 28 1.76 4.46 -13.34
CA ASP A 28 2.47 4.75 -12.10
C ASP A 28 3.02 3.49 -11.46
N LEU A 29 4.26 3.54 -10.99
CA LEU A 29 4.83 2.54 -10.09
C LEU A 29 4.24 2.76 -8.70
N ILE A 30 3.67 1.72 -8.12
CA ILE A 30 3.01 1.79 -6.81
C ILE A 30 3.70 0.94 -5.74
N ASP A 31 4.41 -0.10 -6.16
CA ASP A 31 5.02 -1.11 -5.31
C ASP A 31 6.15 -1.82 -6.07
N VAL A 32 7.16 -2.26 -5.35
CA VAL A 32 8.29 -3.06 -5.84
C VAL A 32 8.57 -4.16 -4.84
N ALA A 33 8.74 -5.39 -5.32
CA ALA A 33 9.10 -6.52 -4.47
C ALA A 33 10.43 -7.15 -4.89
N TYR A 34 11.16 -7.76 -3.96
CA TYR A 34 12.26 -8.67 -4.30
C TYR A 34 12.14 -10.04 -3.64
N GLY A 35 12.01 -11.07 -4.47
CA GLY A 35 11.82 -12.43 -4.01
C GLY A 35 12.41 -13.47 -4.93
N ASP A 36 12.95 -14.55 -4.36
CA ASP A 36 13.47 -15.70 -5.12
C ASP A 36 14.43 -15.31 -6.27
N GLY A 37 15.25 -14.26 -6.04
CA GLY A 37 16.20 -13.75 -7.05
C GLY A 37 15.58 -12.92 -8.17
N THR A 38 14.33 -12.49 -8.03
CA THR A 38 13.58 -11.73 -9.03
C THR A 38 13.02 -10.45 -8.41
N TRP A 39 13.22 -9.33 -9.10
CA TRP A 39 12.53 -8.09 -8.80
C TRP A 39 11.17 -8.07 -9.49
N VAL A 40 10.16 -7.53 -8.81
CA VAL A 40 8.81 -7.31 -9.33
C VAL A 40 8.51 -5.82 -9.23
N GLY A 41 7.91 -5.24 -10.25
CA GLY A 41 7.34 -3.89 -10.16
C GLY A 41 5.85 -3.97 -10.44
N VAL A 42 5.04 -3.33 -9.60
CA VAL A 42 3.58 -3.26 -9.71
C VAL A 42 3.16 -1.86 -10.13
N TYR A 43 2.25 -1.79 -11.10
CA TYR A 43 1.85 -0.53 -11.71
C TYR A 43 0.34 -0.35 -11.77
N GLN A 44 -0.10 0.91 -11.75
CA GLN A 44 -1.49 1.30 -11.93
C GLN A 44 -1.62 2.46 -12.94
N ASP A 45 -2.70 2.47 -13.73
CA ASP A 45 -3.12 3.58 -14.60
C ASP A 45 -3.94 4.58 -13.75
N ILE A 46 -3.25 5.23 -12.83
CA ILE A 46 -3.77 6.34 -12.03
C ILE A 46 -3.18 7.66 -12.56
N PRO A 47 -3.88 8.79 -12.46
CA PRO A 47 -3.43 10.06 -13.03
C PRO A 47 -2.38 10.77 -12.15
N ASN A 48 -1.53 10.02 -11.46
CA ASN A 48 -0.46 10.58 -10.66
C ASN A 48 0.85 10.56 -11.47
N ASN A 49 1.89 11.19 -10.93
CA ASN A 49 3.24 10.94 -11.39
C ASN A 49 3.96 10.17 -10.29
N SER A 50 4.68 9.14 -10.66
CA SER A 50 5.51 8.34 -9.77
C SER A 50 6.98 8.38 -10.18
N GLY A 51 7.83 8.03 -9.24
CA GLY A 51 9.26 7.93 -9.42
C GLY A 51 9.87 6.97 -8.40
N TYR A 52 11.16 6.72 -8.52
CA TYR A 52 11.84 5.81 -7.62
C TYR A 52 13.29 6.20 -7.33
N ILE A 53 13.85 5.59 -6.30
CA ILE A 53 15.29 5.59 -6.04
C ILE A 53 15.75 4.16 -5.73
N ALA A 54 16.96 3.83 -6.16
CA ALA A 54 17.71 2.67 -5.66
C ALA A 54 18.92 3.16 -4.88
N ALA A 55 19.02 2.77 -3.61
CA ALA A 55 20.02 3.21 -2.66
C ALA A 55 20.82 2.02 -2.11
N ALA A 56 22.13 2.19 -1.99
CA ALA A 56 23.02 1.13 -1.47
C ALA A 56 23.00 1.05 0.07
N SER A 57 22.27 1.94 0.75
CA SER A 57 22.09 1.93 2.19
C SER A 57 20.85 2.71 2.59
N ILE A 58 20.33 2.42 3.78
CA ILE A 58 19.21 3.15 4.37
C ILE A 58 19.52 4.64 4.59
N ASP A 59 20.78 4.99 4.85
CA ASP A 59 21.19 6.38 5.01
C ASP A 59 21.14 7.14 3.68
N GLN A 60 21.49 6.48 2.57
CA GLN A 60 21.36 7.05 1.24
C GLN A 60 19.87 7.18 0.84
N LEU A 61 19.04 6.18 1.15
CA LEU A 61 17.59 6.24 0.91
C LEU A 61 17.01 7.44 1.67
N THR A 62 17.21 7.48 2.99
CA THR A 62 16.65 8.56 3.84
C THR A 62 17.19 9.94 3.49
N GLN A 63 18.46 10.07 3.08
CA GLN A 63 18.96 11.33 2.55
C GLN A 63 18.17 11.78 1.31
N THR A 64 17.95 10.87 0.35
CA THR A 64 17.21 11.17 -0.87
C THR A 64 15.76 11.53 -0.57
N VAL A 65 15.10 10.81 0.34
CA VAL A 65 13.74 11.11 0.80
C VAL A 65 13.65 12.54 1.35
N GLN A 66 14.60 12.95 2.20
CA GLN A 66 14.63 14.31 2.75
C GLN A 66 14.88 15.38 1.67
N GLU A 67 15.73 15.09 0.69
CA GLU A 67 15.98 15.96 -0.46
C GLU A 67 14.71 16.12 -1.32
N GLN A 68 13.96 15.04 -1.56
CA GLN A 68 12.68 15.06 -2.29
C GLN A 68 11.62 15.86 -1.52
N TRP A 69 11.48 15.63 -0.20
CA TRP A 69 10.53 16.38 0.62
C TRP A 69 10.85 17.87 0.69
N THR A 70 12.14 18.24 0.68
CA THR A 70 12.59 19.64 0.64
C THR A 70 12.25 20.30 -0.69
N GLN A 71 12.38 19.57 -1.80
CA GLN A 71 12.00 20.06 -3.13
C GLN A 71 10.48 20.18 -3.28
N GLY A 72 9.73 19.30 -2.63
CA GLY A 72 8.28 19.21 -2.72
C GLY A 72 7.80 18.37 -3.90
N GLY A 73 6.49 18.17 -4.00
CA GLY A 73 5.85 17.43 -5.10
C GLY A 73 5.75 15.93 -4.86
N TYR A 74 6.78 15.26 -4.34
CA TYR A 74 6.77 13.79 -4.19
C TYR A 74 6.79 13.31 -2.74
N ARG A 75 6.19 12.14 -2.50
CA ARG A 75 6.09 11.46 -1.21
C ARG A 75 6.46 10.00 -1.35
N LEU A 76 7.28 9.51 -0.44
CA LEU A 76 7.61 8.09 -0.30
C LEU A 76 6.33 7.33 0.08
N VAL A 77 5.97 6.33 -0.70
CA VAL A 77 4.75 5.53 -0.48
C VAL A 77 5.02 4.08 -0.15
N ASP A 78 6.18 3.59 -0.58
CA ASP A 78 6.58 2.20 -0.50
C ASP A 78 8.13 2.14 -0.43
N VAL A 79 8.64 1.13 0.28
CA VAL A 79 10.06 0.84 0.42
C VAL A 79 10.26 -0.67 0.32
N GLU A 80 11.28 -1.09 -0.42
CA GLU A 80 11.62 -2.51 -0.56
C GLU A 80 13.11 -2.74 -0.32
N TYR A 81 13.49 -3.87 0.27
CA TYR A 81 14.88 -4.30 0.39
C TYR A 81 15.18 -5.63 -0.30
N GLY A 82 15.78 -5.50 -1.49
CA GLY A 82 16.16 -6.62 -2.32
C GLY A 82 17.62 -6.58 -2.77
N ASP A 83 18.28 -7.73 -2.84
CA ASP A 83 19.64 -7.86 -3.41
C ASP A 83 20.68 -6.84 -2.86
N GLY A 84 20.54 -6.46 -1.58
CA GLY A 84 21.42 -5.47 -0.94
C GLY A 84 21.12 -4.01 -1.31
N ILE A 85 19.95 -3.73 -1.87
CA ILE A 85 19.51 -2.42 -2.32
C ILE A 85 18.22 -2.04 -1.59
N TRP A 86 18.20 -0.84 -1.05
CA TRP A 86 16.98 -0.18 -0.61
C TRP A 86 16.34 0.52 -1.80
N PHE A 87 15.17 0.06 -2.19
CA PHE A 87 14.34 0.65 -3.23
C PHE A 87 13.28 1.53 -2.57
N GLY A 88 13.03 2.72 -3.10
CA GLY A 88 11.98 3.60 -2.57
C GLY A 88 11.11 4.12 -3.69
N THR A 89 9.80 3.92 -3.56
CA THR A 89 8.78 4.35 -4.52
C THR A 89 8.14 5.65 -4.06
N PHE A 90 7.99 6.59 -4.99
CA PHE A 90 7.44 7.92 -4.73
C PHE A 90 6.23 8.19 -5.59
N GLN A 91 5.24 8.90 -5.03
CA GLN A 91 4.08 9.41 -5.75
C GLN A 91 3.90 10.91 -5.54
N GLU A 92 3.40 11.60 -6.57
CA GLU A 92 3.12 13.03 -6.54
C GLU A 92 1.92 13.36 -5.63
N ASP A 93 2.05 14.43 -4.85
CA ASP A 93 0.98 15.05 -4.04
C ASP A 93 0.22 14.10 -3.09
N PHE A 94 0.84 13.01 -2.65
CA PHE A 94 0.22 11.95 -1.83
C PHE A 94 -0.03 12.30 -0.34
N GLY A 95 -0.12 13.60 -0.01
CA GLY A 95 -0.33 14.10 1.35
C GLY A 95 0.96 14.31 2.15
N ALA A 96 0.85 14.61 3.44
CA ALA A 96 2.01 14.61 4.33
C ALA A 96 2.36 13.17 4.72
N ASN A 97 3.65 12.84 4.68
CA ASN A 97 4.15 11.53 5.10
C ASN A 97 5.40 11.69 5.99
N THR A 98 5.75 10.63 6.71
CA THR A 98 6.97 10.52 7.51
C THR A 98 7.45 9.07 7.50
N TYR A 99 8.62 8.78 8.06
CA TYR A 99 9.11 7.42 8.25
C TYR A 99 9.67 7.20 9.66
N SER A 100 9.81 5.93 10.06
CA SER A 100 10.62 5.48 11.20
C SER A 100 11.73 4.52 10.74
N LYS A 101 12.74 4.34 11.60
CA LYS A 101 13.81 3.36 11.42
C LYS A 101 14.05 2.68 12.75
N SER A 102 13.85 1.38 12.81
CA SER A 102 13.86 0.63 14.06
C SER A 102 14.73 -0.62 13.91
N THR A 103 15.52 -0.97 14.92
CA THR A 103 16.44 -2.12 14.85
C THR A 103 15.83 -3.41 15.41
N SER A 104 14.56 -3.34 15.84
CA SER A 104 13.79 -4.48 16.31
C SER A 104 12.30 -4.23 16.11
N LEU A 105 11.51 -5.31 16.06
CA LEU A 105 10.05 -5.20 16.05
C LEU A 105 9.51 -4.44 17.27
N THR A 106 10.12 -4.58 18.44
CA THR A 106 9.71 -3.81 19.64
C THR A 106 9.84 -2.31 19.40
N GLU A 107 10.98 -1.86 18.88
CA GLU A 107 11.20 -0.45 18.54
C GLU A 107 10.23 0.02 17.45
N LEU A 108 9.96 -0.80 16.41
CA LEU A 108 8.97 -0.48 15.39
C LEU A 108 7.58 -0.27 16.01
N THR A 109 7.14 -1.15 16.90
CA THR A 109 5.83 -1.00 17.56
C THR A 109 5.75 0.23 18.47
N GLU A 110 6.87 0.65 19.07
CA GLU A 110 6.96 1.90 19.83
C GLU A 110 6.85 3.12 18.89
N ASP A 111 7.56 3.10 17.77
CA ASP A 111 7.52 4.14 16.74
C ASP A 111 6.11 4.28 16.14
N ILE A 112 5.45 3.16 15.81
CA ILE A 112 4.06 3.14 15.32
C ILE A 112 3.13 3.82 16.33
N SER A 113 3.24 3.46 17.61
CA SER A 113 2.43 4.07 18.67
C SER A 113 2.69 5.57 18.81
N GLU A 114 3.95 6.01 18.74
CA GLU A 114 4.29 7.43 18.79
C GLU A 114 3.73 8.21 17.59
N LEU A 115 3.78 7.63 16.40
CA LEU A 115 3.34 8.27 15.16
C LEU A 115 1.80 8.29 15.04
N TRP A 116 1.10 7.24 15.48
CA TRP A 116 -0.35 7.27 15.63
C TRP A 116 -0.80 8.40 16.57
N ASN A 117 -0.11 8.62 17.69
CA ASN A 117 -0.40 9.73 18.61
C ASN A 117 -0.15 11.11 17.99
N LYS A 118 0.63 11.19 16.91
CA LYS A 118 0.89 12.42 16.14
C LYS A 118 -0.04 12.58 14.94
N GLY A 119 -0.94 11.63 14.70
CA GLY A 119 -1.89 11.65 13.60
C GLY A 119 -1.38 11.02 12.30
N TYR A 120 -0.30 10.23 12.37
CA TYR A 120 0.23 9.51 11.23
C TYR A 120 -0.10 8.02 11.34
N ASP A 121 -0.75 7.47 10.32
CA ASP A 121 -1.05 6.04 10.23
C ASP A 121 0.02 5.34 9.39
N LEU A 122 0.42 4.15 9.84
CA LEU A 122 1.31 3.25 9.12
C LEU A 122 0.62 2.79 7.83
N VAL A 123 1.36 2.84 6.72
CA VAL A 123 0.82 2.45 5.41
C VAL A 123 1.67 1.41 4.70
N ASP A 124 2.93 1.25 5.12
CA ASP A 124 3.90 0.34 4.53
C ASP A 124 4.99 0.03 5.57
N VAL A 125 5.49 -1.20 5.55
CA VAL A 125 6.59 -1.69 6.39
C VAL A 125 7.54 -2.53 5.56
N GLU A 126 8.84 -2.35 5.77
CA GLU A 126 9.89 -3.13 5.12
C GLU A 126 10.92 -3.60 6.14
N TYR A 127 11.48 -4.81 5.97
CA TYR A 127 12.62 -5.29 6.74
C TYR A 127 13.83 -5.62 5.86
N GLY A 128 14.78 -4.68 5.88
CA GLY A 128 16.03 -4.80 5.15
C GLY A 128 17.25 -4.58 6.03
N ASP A 129 18.35 -5.29 5.77
CA ASP A 129 19.66 -5.03 6.40
C ASP A 129 19.61 -4.91 7.96
N GLY A 130 18.70 -5.66 8.61
CA GLY A 130 18.50 -5.63 10.05
C GLY A 130 17.72 -4.42 10.58
N ILE A 131 16.98 -3.72 9.70
CA ILE A 131 16.22 -2.51 10.01
C ILE A 131 14.78 -2.71 9.56
N TRP A 132 13.86 -2.49 10.49
CA TRP A 132 12.47 -2.24 10.18
C TRP A 132 12.29 -0.79 9.76
N PHE A 133 11.78 -0.56 8.57
CA PHE A 133 11.45 0.76 8.03
C PHE A 133 9.94 0.87 7.93
N GLY A 134 9.34 1.88 8.59
CA GLY A 134 7.90 2.13 8.48
C GLY A 134 7.63 3.42 7.73
N VAL A 135 6.73 3.38 6.75
CA VAL A 135 6.22 4.56 6.05
C VAL A 135 4.85 4.92 6.62
N PHE A 136 4.64 6.22 6.88
CA PHE A 136 3.43 6.71 7.52
C PHE A 136 2.83 7.90 6.78
N ARG A 137 1.50 8.02 6.80
CA ARG A 137 0.74 9.11 6.15
C ARG A 137 -0.18 9.82 7.13
N ASP A 138 -0.42 11.10 6.89
CA ASP A 138 -1.37 11.94 7.65
C ASP A 138 -2.83 11.61 7.28
N VAL A 139 -3.25 10.39 7.63
CA VAL A 139 -4.61 9.85 7.45
C VAL A 139 -5.11 9.21 8.75
N PRO A 140 -5.21 9.98 9.85
CA PRO A 140 -5.30 9.43 11.19
C PRO A 140 -6.55 8.58 11.46
N GLY A 141 -6.35 7.49 12.18
CA GLY A 141 -7.43 6.72 12.83
C GLY A 141 -8.07 5.66 11.94
N THR A 142 -7.40 5.29 10.85
CA THR A 142 -7.80 4.22 9.94
C THR A 142 -6.92 2.99 10.08
N GLY A 143 -5.69 3.13 10.58
CA GLY A 143 -4.67 2.09 10.63
C GLY A 143 -4.84 1.03 11.73
N ASP A 144 -4.33 -0.17 11.47
CA ASP A 144 -4.03 -1.22 12.45
C ASP A 144 -2.92 -2.13 11.89
N TYR A 145 -2.34 -3.02 12.70
CA TYR A 145 -1.39 -4.02 12.21
C TYR A 145 -1.52 -5.34 12.95
N VAL A 146 -1.06 -6.42 12.30
CA VAL A 146 -0.90 -7.72 12.96
C VAL A 146 0.46 -8.32 12.63
N THR A 147 0.96 -9.16 13.52
CA THR A 147 2.19 -9.93 13.29
C THR A 147 1.94 -11.40 13.52
N ALA A 148 2.64 -12.28 12.81
CA ALA A 148 2.57 -13.73 13.00
C ALA A 148 3.90 -14.41 12.62
N THR A 149 4.18 -15.55 13.24
CA THR A 149 5.44 -16.30 12.96
C THR A 149 5.27 -17.40 11.92
N THR A 150 4.03 -17.63 11.47
CA THR A 150 3.71 -18.62 10.44
C THR A 150 2.64 -18.05 9.51
N ILE A 151 2.69 -18.42 8.23
CA ILE A 151 1.69 -17.97 7.25
C ILE A 151 0.26 -18.38 7.65
N SER A 152 0.07 -19.56 8.24
CA SER A 152 -1.26 -20.01 8.67
C SER A 152 -1.85 -19.14 9.77
N GLU A 153 -1.05 -18.77 10.78
CA GLU A 153 -1.46 -17.84 11.83
C GLU A 153 -1.73 -16.44 11.23
N PHE A 154 -0.89 -16.00 10.29
CA PHE A 154 -1.07 -14.72 9.62
C PHE A 154 -2.40 -14.63 8.89
N GLN A 155 -2.74 -15.67 8.11
CA GLN A 155 -4.02 -15.78 7.39
C GLN A 155 -5.23 -15.78 8.34
N GLU A 156 -5.12 -16.42 9.51
CA GLU A 156 -6.16 -16.35 10.54
C GLU A 156 -6.33 -14.93 11.09
N LYS A 157 -5.24 -14.18 11.26
CA LYS A 157 -5.28 -12.79 11.73
C LYS A 157 -5.83 -11.82 10.67
N ILE A 158 -5.47 -11.99 9.40
CA ILE A 158 -6.08 -11.25 8.29
C ILE A 158 -7.61 -11.42 8.33
N GLN A 159 -8.09 -12.66 8.48
CA GLN A 159 -9.54 -12.91 8.55
C GLN A 159 -10.20 -12.24 9.78
N GLN A 160 -9.50 -12.15 10.91
CA GLN A 160 -9.98 -11.43 12.09
C GLN A 160 -10.05 -9.91 11.85
N GLN A 161 -9.11 -9.34 11.09
CA GLN A 161 -9.13 -7.92 10.73
C GLN A 161 -10.24 -7.60 9.73
N TRP A 162 -10.45 -8.44 8.71
CA TRP A 162 -11.60 -8.31 7.81
C TRP A 162 -12.94 -8.34 8.56
N ASN A 163 -13.07 -9.20 9.57
CA ASN A 163 -14.29 -9.25 10.41
C ASN A 163 -14.50 -7.97 11.25
N GLN A 164 -13.44 -7.18 11.44
CA GLN A 164 -13.47 -5.89 12.13
C GLN A 164 -13.62 -4.70 11.17
N GLY A 165 -13.72 -4.97 9.86
CA GLY A 165 -13.89 -3.96 8.81
C GLY A 165 -12.60 -3.25 8.42
N TYR A 166 -11.45 -3.87 8.68
CA TYR A 166 -10.15 -3.43 8.18
C TYR A 166 -9.82 -4.15 6.88
N ASP A 167 -9.13 -3.47 5.98
CA ASP A 167 -8.58 -3.99 4.74
C ASP A 167 -7.06 -4.09 4.82
N LEU A 168 -6.50 -5.17 4.27
CA LEU A 168 -5.06 -5.40 4.18
C LEU A 168 -4.53 -4.55 3.03
N VAL A 169 -3.54 -3.70 3.30
CA VAL A 169 -2.97 -2.77 2.32
C VAL A 169 -1.50 -3.05 1.99
N ASP A 170 -0.78 -3.72 2.91
CA ASP A 170 0.64 -4.01 2.79
C ASP A 170 1.01 -5.24 3.64
N VAL A 171 1.99 -6.01 3.18
CA VAL A 171 2.50 -7.24 3.82
C VAL A 171 4.01 -7.27 3.72
N GLU A 172 4.65 -7.63 4.83
CA GLU A 172 6.11 -7.76 4.90
C GLU A 172 6.51 -9.06 5.60
N TYR A 173 7.59 -9.71 5.15
CA TYR A 173 8.23 -10.81 5.87
C TYR A 173 9.67 -10.49 6.28
N GLY A 174 9.77 -9.97 7.50
CA GLY A 174 11.03 -9.56 8.11
C GLY A 174 11.36 -10.32 9.38
N ASP A 175 12.64 -10.63 9.62
CA ASP A 175 13.12 -11.20 10.89
C ASP A 175 12.34 -12.46 11.36
N GLY A 176 11.84 -13.26 10.40
CA GLY A 176 11.03 -14.45 10.68
C GLY A 176 9.57 -14.17 11.06
N ILE A 177 9.05 -12.99 10.73
CA ILE A 177 7.73 -12.50 11.13
C ILE A 177 7.01 -11.99 9.88
N TRP A 178 5.80 -12.50 9.66
CA TRP A 178 4.82 -11.87 8.79
C TRP A 178 4.23 -10.66 9.51
N PHE A 179 4.35 -9.48 8.90
CA PHE A 179 3.75 -8.23 9.32
C PHE A 179 2.69 -7.85 8.30
N GLY A 180 1.50 -7.45 8.76
CA GLY A 180 0.44 -6.97 7.88
C GLY A 180 -0.05 -5.62 8.35
N VAL A 181 -0.08 -4.66 7.44
CA VAL A 181 -0.62 -3.32 7.66
C VAL A 181 -2.05 -3.27 7.16
N PHE A 182 -2.93 -2.67 7.96
CA PHE A 182 -4.35 -2.61 7.68
C PHE A 182 -4.87 -1.19 7.74
N GLN A 183 -5.89 -0.88 6.94
CA GLN A 183 -6.59 0.40 6.96
C GLN A 183 -8.11 0.20 6.95
N LYS A 184 -8.86 1.14 7.53
CA LYS A 184 -10.30 1.23 7.36
C LYS A 184 -10.62 2.15 6.20
N ASP A 185 -11.05 1.55 5.10
CA ASP A 185 -11.57 2.29 3.96
C ASP A 185 -12.82 1.59 3.38
N SER A 186 -13.98 2.20 3.60
CA SER A 186 -15.26 1.69 3.12
C SER A 186 -15.40 1.68 1.58
N THR A 187 -14.45 2.28 0.86
CA THR A 187 -14.45 2.36 -0.60
C THR A 187 -13.68 1.23 -1.26
N ILE A 188 -12.98 0.38 -0.49
CA ILE A 188 -12.25 -0.77 -1.02
C ILE A 188 -12.68 -2.07 -0.34
N THR A 189 -12.23 -3.18 -0.90
CA THR A 189 -12.24 -4.49 -0.28
C THR A 189 -10.96 -5.19 -0.70
N SER A 190 -10.17 -5.59 0.28
CA SER A 190 -8.91 -6.30 0.10
C SER A 190 -9.12 -7.81 -0.05
N GLY A 191 -8.10 -8.47 -0.57
CA GLY A 191 -7.99 -9.90 -0.74
C GLY A 191 -6.51 -10.27 -0.92
N TYR A 192 -6.21 -11.56 -1.01
CA TYR A 192 -4.84 -11.99 -1.30
C TYR A 192 -4.78 -13.31 -2.06
N ASN A 193 -3.58 -13.59 -2.57
CA ASN A 193 -3.14 -14.87 -3.12
C ASN A 193 -1.78 -15.25 -2.52
N THR A 194 -1.63 -16.50 -2.07
CA THR A 194 -0.34 -17.05 -1.61
C THR A 194 0.05 -18.27 -2.41
N THR A 195 1.31 -18.38 -2.80
CA THR A 195 1.86 -19.53 -3.54
C THR A 195 3.37 -19.66 -3.32
N SER A 196 3.96 -20.79 -3.68
CA SER A 196 5.40 -21.03 -3.67
C SER A 196 6.15 -20.55 -4.92
N SER A 197 5.48 -19.98 -5.94
CA SER A 197 6.18 -19.47 -7.13
C SER A 197 5.50 -18.25 -7.74
N PHE A 198 6.29 -17.34 -8.29
CA PHE A 198 5.77 -16.12 -8.91
C PHE A 198 4.86 -16.43 -10.13
N ASP A 199 5.18 -17.47 -10.91
CA ASP A 199 4.35 -17.92 -12.04
C ASP A 199 2.93 -18.36 -11.61
N GLU A 200 2.80 -18.98 -10.45
CA GLU A 200 1.49 -19.31 -9.89
C GLU A 200 0.79 -18.07 -9.30
N LEU A 201 1.56 -17.12 -8.77
CA LEU A 201 1.00 -15.89 -8.18
C LEU A 201 0.33 -15.11 -9.30
N THR A 202 1.05 -14.89 -10.39
CA THR A 202 0.55 -14.18 -11.56
C THR A 202 -0.67 -14.87 -12.18
N GLN A 203 -0.75 -16.20 -12.18
CA GLN A 203 -1.98 -16.91 -12.59
C GLN A 203 -3.17 -16.58 -11.68
N GLY A 204 -2.95 -16.51 -10.36
CA GLY A 204 -3.95 -16.07 -9.39
C GLY A 204 -4.36 -14.61 -9.61
N ILE A 205 -3.40 -13.71 -9.78
CA ILE A 205 -3.66 -12.28 -10.03
C ILE A 205 -4.45 -12.06 -11.33
N ASN A 206 -4.14 -12.79 -12.40
CA ASN A 206 -4.91 -12.73 -13.64
C ASN A 206 -6.38 -13.14 -13.44
N GLN A 207 -6.67 -14.07 -12.52
CA GLN A 207 -8.05 -14.40 -12.15
C GLN A 207 -8.71 -13.26 -11.37
N ARG A 208 -7.98 -12.67 -10.40
CA ARG A 208 -8.42 -11.52 -9.61
C ARG A 208 -8.76 -10.30 -10.49
N TRP A 209 -7.98 -10.02 -11.52
CA TRP A 209 -8.30 -8.98 -12.50
C TRP A 209 -9.63 -9.22 -13.20
N GLY A 210 -9.96 -10.48 -13.53
CA GLY A 210 -11.26 -10.86 -14.08
C GLY A 210 -12.43 -10.64 -13.12
N GLU A 211 -12.16 -10.60 -11.82
CA GLU A 211 -13.11 -10.30 -10.74
C GLU A 211 -13.21 -8.79 -10.44
N GLY A 212 -12.37 -7.97 -11.09
CA GLY A 212 -12.28 -6.52 -10.88
C GLY A 212 -11.40 -6.11 -9.70
N TYR A 213 -10.57 -7.01 -9.20
CA TYR A 213 -9.50 -6.66 -8.26
C TYR A 213 -8.27 -6.12 -9.01
N GLU A 214 -7.43 -5.44 -8.27
CA GLU A 214 -6.20 -4.76 -8.67
C GLU A 214 -5.08 -5.23 -7.72
N LEU A 215 -3.89 -5.54 -8.26
CA LEU A 215 -2.71 -5.89 -7.44
C LEU A 215 -2.14 -4.60 -6.87
N VAL A 216 -1.97 -4.55 -5.54
CA VAL A 216 -1.50 -3.35 -4.84
C VAL A 216 -0.17 -3.53 -4.14
N ASP A 217 0.15 -4.77 -3.75
CA ASP A 217 1.36 -5.11 -3.02
C ASP A 217 1.76 -6.57 -3.33
N VAL A 218 3.06 -6.82 -3.40
CA VAL A 218 3.67 -8.14 -3.58
C VAL A 218 4.79 -8.30 -2.56
N GLU A 219 4.81 -9.44 -1.88
CA GLU A 219 5.86 -9.76 -0.92
C GLU A 219 6.37 -11.20 -1.09
N TYR A 220 7.65 -11.42 -0.80
CA TYR A 220 8.26 -12.75 -0.76
C TYR A 220 8.93 -13.08 0.58
N GLY A 221 8.27 -13.95 1.32
CA GLY A 221 8.69 -14.37 2.66
C GLY A 221 8.54 -15.85 2.90
N ASP A 222 9.45 -16.47 3.67
CA ASP A 222 9.35 -17.87 4.09
C ASP A 222 9.12 -18.87 2.94
N GLY A 223 9.63 -18.57 1.74
CA GLY A 223 9.42 -19.38 0.53
C GLY A 223 8.02 -19.24 -0.09
N ILE A 224 7.31 -18.17 0.23
CA ILE A 224 5.94 -17.89 -0.21
C ILE A 224 5.91 -16.51 -0.85
N TRP A 225 5.39 -16.46 -2.06
CA TRP A 225 4.92 -15.22 -2.68
C TRP A 225 3.52 -14.91 -2.18
N PHE A 226 3.35 -13.69 -1.68
CA PHE A 226 2.10 -13.11 -1.22
C PHE A 226 1.75 -11.96 -2.17
N GLY A 227 0.54 -11.95 -2.73
CA GLY A 227 0.05 -10.81 -3.50
C GLY A 227 -1.21 -10.27 -2.86
N THR A 228 -1.15 -9.02 -2.42
CA THR A 228 -2.27 -8.28 -1.86
C THR A 228 -3.03 -7.60 -3.00
N VAL A 229 -4.36 -7.80 -3.01
CA VAL A 229 -5.22 -7.25 -4.05
C VAL A 229 -6.35 -6.44 -3.43
N GLU A 230 -6.79 -5.41 -4.13
CA GLU A 230 -7.89 -4.55 -3.71
C GLU A 230 -8.92 -4.39 -4.81
N LYS A 231 -10.15 -4.06 -4.42
CA LYS A 231 -11.22 -3.74 -5.36
C LYS A 231 -12.03 -2.59 -4.81
N THR A 232 -12.25 -1.56 -5.63
CA THR A 232 -13.17 -0.48 -5.28
C THR A 232 -14.60 -1.01 -5.15
N VAL A 233 -15.25 -0.66 -4.05
CA VAL A 233 -16.67 -0.91 -3.82
C VAL A 233 -17.46 0.16 -4.58
N GLU A 234 -18.24 -0.27 -5.57
CA GLU A 234 -19.22 0.63 -6.20
C GLU A 234 -20.24 1.05 -5.16
N ILE A 235 -20.20 2.31 -4.73
CA ILE A 235 -21.27 2.90 -3.93
C ILE A 235 -22.49 3.05 -4.84
N ASP A 236 -23.51 2.23 -4.61
CA ASP A 236 -24.80 2.36 -5.30
C ASP A 236 -25.51 3.66 -4.86
N THR A 237 -25.22 4.73 -5.58
CA THR A 237 -25.83 6.05 -5.40
C THR A 237 -27.31 6.08 -5.80
N SER A 238 -27.87 5.04 -6.42
CA SER A 238 -29.30 5.00 -6.77
C SER A 238 -30.22 5.02 -5.54
N SER A 239 -29.70 4.64 -4.37
CA SER A 239 -30.41 4.74 -3.08
C SER A 239 -30.46 6.17 -2.51
N PHE A 240 -29.57 7.07 -2.95
CA PHE A 240 -29.62 8.49 -2.57
C PHE A 240 -30.71 9.26 -3.34
N ASP A 241 -30.97 8.89 -4.60
CA ASP A 241 -32.04 9.49 -5.41
C ASP A 241 -33.44 9.18 -4.83
N ASP A 242 -33.66 7.98 -4.29
CA ASP A 242 -34.91 7.64 -3.59
C ASP A 242 -35.09 8.46 -2.29
N PHE A 243 -34.01 8.78 -1.57
CA PHE A 243 -34.08 9.64 -0.40
C PHE A 243 -34.48 11.08 -0.76
N PHE A 244 -33.95 11.64 -1.84
CA PHE A 244 -34.34 12.99 -2.31
C PHE A 244 -35.73 13.02 -2.97
N ASN A 245 -36.18 11.96 -3.62
CA ASN A 245 -37.53 11.87 -4.18
C ASN A 245 -38.62 11.83 -3.10
N VAL A 246 -38.35 11.20 -1.95
CA VAL A 246 -39.24 11.23 -0.78
C VAL A 246 -39.34 12.65 -0.18
N PHE A 247 -38.25 13.43 -0.19
CA PHE A 247 -38.25 14.81 0.32
C PHE A 247 -38.80 15.86 -0.66
N THR A 248 -38.79 15.59 -1.96
CA THR A 248 -39.36 16.51 -2.97
C THR A 248 -40.85 16.29 -3.22
N GLU A 249 -41.37 15.08 -2.98
CA GLU A 249 -42.82 14.80 -3.04
C GLU A 249 -43.55 15.06 -1.70
N GLY A 250 -42.82 15.18 -0.59
CA GLY A 250 -43.35 15.57 0.72
C GLY A 250 -43.16 17.07 1.01
N GLN A 251 -44.20 17.86 0.79
CA GLN A 251 -44.26 19.29 1.17
C GLN A 251 -43.64 19.59 2.55
N LEU A 252 -42.49 20.27 2.57
CA LEU A 252 -42.12 21.17 3.67
C LEU A 252 -41.39 22.38 3.08
N SER A 253 -42.06 23.52 3.07
CA SER A 253 -41.43 24.81 2.88
C SER A 253 -40.49 25.08 4.05
N LEU A 254 -39.20 24.81 3.88
CA LEU A 254 -38.16 25.29 4.78
C LEU A 254 -37.65 26.62 4.26
N ASP A 255 -38.11 27.67 4.95
CA ASP A 255 -37.70 29.06 4.81
C ASP A 255 -36.17 29.16 4.97
N VAL A 256 -35.49 29.56 3.90
CA VAL A 256 -34.03 29.74 3.87
C VAL A 256 -33.72 31.09 4.49
N SER A 257 -33.71 31.17 5.82
CA SER A 257 -33.13 32.32 6.52
C SER A 257 -32.46 31.95 7.86
N ARG A 258 -31.13 32.10 7.89
CA ARG A 258 -30.22 32.18 9.06
C ARG A 258 -30.01 30.83 9.81
N ALA A 259 -28.89 30.51 10.45
CA ALA A 259 -27.69 31.22 10.90
C ALA A 259 -26.55 30.17 11.08
N ALA A 260 -25.31 30.50 10.76
CA ALA A 260 -24.23 30.81 11.70
C ALA A 260 -23.49 29.60 12.31
N ILE A 261 -22.22 29.51 11.89
CA ILE A 261 -21.00 29.23 12.67
C ILE A 261 -21.26 29.07 14.18
N ILE A 262 -20.96 27.89 14.71
CA ILE A 262 -19.99 27.66 15.81
C ILE A 262 -19.24 26.36 15.48
#